data_AF-A0A0G1YT24-F1
#
_entry.id   AF-A0A0G1YT24-F1
#
_cell.length_a   1.000
_cell.length_b   1.000
_cell.length_c   1.000
_cell.angle_alpha   90.00
_cell.angle_beta   90.00
_cell.angle_gamma   90.00
#
_symmetry.space_group_name_H-M   'P 1'
#
loop_
_entity.id
_entity.type
_entity.pdbx_description
1 polymer ?
#
loop_
_entity_poly.entity_id
_entity_poly.type
_entity_poly.pdbx_seq_one_letter_code
_entity_poly.pdbx_strand_id
1 'polypeptide(L)'
;MWLENHKSVTYRYSDSKTVKEQPAPEYHYKRKIDGFDPVQVLKAIDCYEYQASEHPEYKTSEARNFCQALRKAAISSLAGYDEAAWGIE
;
A
#
# COMPACT_ATOMS: atom_id res chain seq x y z
N MET A 1 -1.23 -7.76 -3.21
CA MET A 1 -0.51 -6.95 -2.19
C MET A 1 0.77 -7.65 -1.73
N TRP A 2 0.72 -8.81 -1.05
CA TRP A 2 1.93 -9.50 -0.54
C TRP A 2 3.01 -9.81 -1.59
N LEU A 3 2.59 -10.18 -2.82
CA LEU A 3 3.51 -10.40 -3.93
C LEU A 3 4.40 -9.19 -4.24
N GLU A 4 3.85 -7.98 -4.16
CA GLU A 4 4.59 -6.77 -4.50
C GLU A 4 5.64 -6.44 -3.43
N ASN A 5 5.30 -6.61 -2.15
CA ASN A 5 6.28 -6.51 -1.08
C ASN A 5 7.39 -7.56 -1.24
N HIS A 6 7.06 -8.79 -1.65
CA HIS A 6 8.07 -9.79 -1.95
C HIS A 6 9.02 -9.35 -3.07
N LYS A 7 8.52 -8.79 -4.19
CA LYS A 7 9.37 -8.22 -5.26
C LYS A 7 10.29 -7.12 -4.74
N SER A 8 9.78 -6.23 -3.89
CA SER A 8 10.56 -5.16 -3.24
C SER A 8 11.73 -5.71 -2.43
N VAL A 9 11.47 -6.72 -1.59
CA VAL A 9 12.50 -7.39 -0.78
C VAL A 9 13.52 -8.09 -1.67
N THR A 10 13.09 -8.84 -2.68
CA THR A 10 13.98 -9.56 -3.60
C THR A 10 14.84 -8.60 -4.44
N TYR A 11 14.30 -7.45 -4.83
CA TYR A 11 15.06 -6.42 -5.53
C TYR A 11 16.13 -5.78 -4.63
N ARG A 12 15.74 -5.36 -3.42
CA ARG A 12 16.64 -4.70 -2.45
C ARG A 12 17.74 -5.62 -1.95
N TYR A 13 17.45 -6.91 -1.77
CA TYR A 13 18.39 -7.92 -1.28
C TYR A 13 18.74 -8.94 -2.36
N SER A 14 19.03 -8.45 -3.56
CA SER A 14 19.34 -9.29 -4.73
C SER A 14 20.64 -10.11 -4.60
N ASP A 15 21.49 -9.85 -3.61
CA ASP A 15 22.67 -10.67 -3.30
C ASP A 15 22.42 -11.73 -2.22
N SER A 16 21.28 -11.69 -1.54
CA SER A 16 20.93 -12.64 -0.49
C SER A 16 20.44 -13.96 -1.05
N LYS A 17 21.21 -15.03 -0.84
CA LYS A 17 20.79 -16.41 -1.21
C LYS A 17 19.48 -16.80 -0.52
N THR A 18 19.33 -16.44 0.75
CA THR A 18 18.13 -16.74 1.54
C THR A 18 16.87 -16.11 0.94
N VAL A 19 16.95 -14.89 0.42
CA VAL A 19 15.81 -14.20 -0.19
C VAL A 19 15.49 -14.78 -1.57
N LYS A 20 16.50 -15.16 -2.36
CA LYS A 20 16.30 -15.76 -3.69
C LYS A 20 15.55 -17.09 -3.67
N GLU A 21 15.78 -17.89 -2.63
CA GLU A 21 15.23 -19.24 -2.51
C GLU A 21 13.86 -19.25 -1.82
N GLN A 22 13.43 -18.14 -1.22
CA GLN A 22 12.13 -18.04 -0.57
C GLN A 22 11.03 -17.72 -1.58
N PRO A 23 9.97 -18.54 -1.68
CA PRO A 23 8.82 -18.20 -2.51
C PRO A 23 8.02 -17.06 -1.86
N ALA A 24 7.23 -16.35 -2.68
CA ALA A 24 6.23 -15.42 -2.18
C ALA A 24 5.23 -16.19 -1.29
N PRO A 25 4.92 -15.70 -0.08
CA PRO A 25 4.01 -16.40 0.82
C PRO A 25 2.57 -16.34 0.31
N GLU A 26 1.82 -17.40 0.60
CA GLU A 26 0.38 -17.46 0.32
C GLU A 26 -0.38 -16.53 1.27
N TYR A 27 -1.26 -15.70 0.71
CA TYR A 27 -2.06 -14.75 1.48
C TYR A 27 -3.53 -15.12 1.43
N HIS A 28 -4.12 -15.33 2.61
CA HIS A 28 -5.55 -15.48 2.77
C HIS A 28 -6.11 -14.27 3.51
N TYR A 29 -7.05 -13.57 2.87
CA TYR A 29 -7.73 -12.45 3.50
C TYR A 29 -8.54 -12.94 4.70
N LYS A 30 -8.32 -12.30 5.85
CA LYS A 30 -9.11 -12.47 7.06
C LYS A 30 -9.56 -11.10 7.52
N ARG A 31 -10.86 -10.84 7.46
CA ARG A 31 -11.44 -9.61 8.03
C ARG A 31 -11.23 -9.65 9.55
N LYS A 32 -10.60 -8.60 10.09
CA LYS A 32 -10.26 -8.51 11.52
C LYS A 32 -11.04 -7.44 12.27
N ILE A 33 -11.65 -6.50 11.56
CA ILE A 33 -12.31 -5.32 12.13
C ILE A 33 -13.45 -4.88 11.22
N ASP A 34 -14.50 -4.36 11.84
CA ASP A 34 -15.64 -3.73 11.17
C ASP A 34 -15.49 -2.21 11.25
N GLY A 35 -15.48 -1.58 10.07
CA GLY A 35 -15.15 -0.16 9.94
C GLY A 35 -13.64 0.09 9.97
N PHE A 36 -13.21 1.06 9.18
CA PHE A 36 -11.84 1.56 9.21
C PHE A 36 -11.89 3.07 9.41
N ASP A 37 -11.10 3.57 10.36
CA ASP A 37 -10.82 5.00 10.45
C ASP A 37 -10.03 5.42 9.19
N PRO A 38 -10.50 6.40 8.40
CA PRO A 38 -9.81 6.85 7.19
C PRO A 38 -8.34 7.23 7.45
N VAL A 39 -8.00 7.79 8.62
CA VAL A 39 -6.62 8.11 8.97
C VAL A 39 -5.77 6.84 9.13
N GLN A 40 -6.33 5.78 9.72
CA GLN A 40 -5.66 4.49 9.83
C GLN A 40 -5.47 3.84 8.45
N VAL A 41 -6.44 3.98 7.54
CA VAL A 41 -6.31 3.51 6.15
C VAL A 41 -5.15 4.23 5.46
N LEU A 42 -5.07 5.56 5.58
CA LEU A 42 -3.97 6.34 5.00
C LEU A 42 -2.60 5.90 5.52
N LYS A 43 -2.46 5.72 6.84
CA LYS A 43 -1.22 5.19 7.44
C LYS A 43 -0.89 3.78 6.97
N ALA A 44 -1.90 2.91 6.80
CA ALA A 44 -1.69 1.56 6.30
C ALA A 44 -1.20 1.57 4.84
N ILE A 45 -1.71 2.50 4.02
CA ILE A 45 -1.20 2.70 2.66
C ILE A 45 0.26 3.16 2.71
N ASP A 46 0.60 4.19 3.49
CA ASP A 46 1.97 4.71 3.59
C ASP A 46 2.96 3.61 4.04
N CYS A 47 2.57 2.81 5.03
CA CYS A 47 3.36 1.67 5.49
C CYS A 47 3.59 0.64 4.38
N TYR A 48 2.54 0.30 3.62
CA TYR A 48 2.64 -0.64 2.52
C TYR A 48 3.51 -0.10 1.38
N GLU A 49 3.33 1.16 0.96
CA GLU A 49 4.14 1.76 -0.11
C GLU A 49 5.62 1.81 0.30
N TYR A 50 5.93 2.14 1.56
CA TYR A 50 7.29 2.07 2.10
C TYR A 50 7.91 0.66 1.97
N GLN A 51 7.12 -0.38 2.24
CA GLN A 51 7.59 -1.77 2.18
C GLN A 51 7.70 -2.32 0.75
N ALA A 52 6.93 -1.81 -0.21
CA ALA A 52 6.77 -2.40 -1.53
C ALA A 52 7.44 -1.64 -2.69
N SER A 53 7.96 -0.42 -2.45
CA SER A 53 8.35 0.50 -3.52
C SER A 53 9.80 0.43 -4.01
N GLU A 54 10.60 -0.53 -3.52
CA GLU A 54 12.04 -0.58 -3.83
C GLU A 54 12.33 -0.96 -5.28
N HIS A 55 11.42 -1.67 -5.96
CA HIS A 55 11.64 -2.15 -7.32
C HIS A 55 11.09 -1.18 -8.40
N PRO A 56 11.74 -1.06 -9.57
CA PRO A 56 11.40 -0.06 -10.59
C PRO A 56 9.96 -0.13 -11.12
N GLU A 57 9.42 -1.35 -11.25
CA GLU A 57 8.09 -1.58 -11.82
C GLU A 57 6.96 -1.23 -10.84
N TYR A 58 7.27 -0.94 -9.57
CA TYR A 58 6.28 -0.56 -8.56
C TYR A 58 5.43 0.63 -9.01
N LYS A 59 6.05 1.59 -9.71
CA LYS A 59 5.37 2.80 -10.19
C LYS A 59 4.25 2.50 -11.17
N THR A 60 4.28 1.38 -11.86
CA THR A 60 3.28 0.98 -12.86
C THR A 60 2.45 -0.21 -12.40
N SER A 61 2.65 -0.68 -11.17
CA SER A 61 2.01 -1.90 -10.70
C SER A 61 0.56 -1.71 -10.30
N GLU A 62 -0.20 -2.80 -10.40
CA GLU A 62 -1.58 -2.87 -9.92
C GLU A 62 -1.67 -2.53 -8.42
N ALA A 63 -0.66 -2.93 -7.63
CA ALA A 63 -0.59 -2.64 -6.21
C ALA A 63 -0.56 -1.13 -5.93
N ARG A 64 0.27 -0.37 -6.66
CA ARG A 64 0.29 1.08 -6.54
C ARG A 64 -1.04 1.70 -6.97
N ASN A 65 -1.61 1.25 -8.08
CA ASN A 65 -2.90 1.75 -8.56
C ASN A 65 -4.01 1.52 -7.52
N PHE A 66 -4.04 0.35 -6.90
CA PHE A 66 -4.96 0.03 -5.81
C PHE A 66 -4.75 0.95 -4.60
N CYS A 67 -3.51 1.14 -4.16
CA CYS A 67 -3.17 2.04 -3.05
C CYS A 67 -3.63 3.48 -3.32
N GLN A 68 -3.43 3.99 -4.54
CA GLN A 68 -3.85 5.35 -4.90
C GLN A 68 -5.37 5.50 -4.99
N ALA A 69 -6.08 4.48 -5.50
CA ALA A 69 -7.55 4.47 -5.48
C ALA A 69 -8.10 4.43 -4.05
N LEU A 70 -7.54 3.58 -3.19
CA LEU A 70 -7.93 3.49 -1.79
C LEU A 70 -7.60 4.78 -1.02
N ARG A 71 -6.45 5.41 -1.32
CA ARG A 71 -6.05 6.71 -0.74
C ARG A 71 -7.08 7.79 -1.06
N LYS A 72 -7.53 7.88 -2.31
CA LYS A 72 -8.58 8.83 -2.72
C LYS A 72 -9.89 8.58 -1.97
N ALA A 73 -10.31 7.32 -1.87
CA ALA A 73 -11.52 6.96 -1.13
C ALA A 73 -11.41 7.32 0.36
N ALA A 74 -10.28 7.02 0.99
CA ALA A 74 -10.04 7.35 2.40
C ALA A 74 -10.01 8.87 2.64
N ILE A 75 -9.39 9.65 1.74
CA ILE A 75 -9.37 11.11 1.80
C ILE A 75 -10.81 11.67 1.73
N SER A 76 -11.63 11.19 0.80
CA SER A 76 -13.04 11.62 0.71
C SER A 76 -13.89 11.24 1.91
N SER A 77 -13.42 10.32 2.77
CA SER A 77 -14.11 9.94 4.00
C SER A 77 -13.60 10.67 5.23
N LEU A 78 -12.62 11.57 5.09
CA LEU A 78 -12.12 12.38 6.21
C LEU A 78 -13.19 13.38 6.65
N ALA A 79 -13.39 13.52 7.96
CA ALA A 79 -14.26 14.53 8.52
C ALA A 79 -13.79 15.93 8.11
N GLY A 80 -14.69 16.75 7.56
CA GLY A 80 -14.38 18.10 7.11
C GLY A 80 -13.85 18.19 5.67
N TYR A 81 -13.66 17.06 4.95
CA TYR A 81 -13.12 17.09 3.59
C TYR A 81 -14.11 17.69 2.58
N ASP A 82 -15.38 17.31 2.67
CA ASP A 82 -16.42 17.80 1.75
C ASP A 82 -16.84 19.23 2.08
N GLU A 83 -16.76 19.64 3.34
CA GLU A 83 -17.09 20.99 3.81
C GLU A 83 -15.95 21.99 3.57
N ALA A 84 -14.72 21.52 3.39
CA ALA A 84 -13.58 22.38 3.13
C ALA A 84 -13.73 23.10 1.78
N ALA A 85 -13.33 24.38 1.75
CA ALA A 85 -13.31 25.14 0.51
C ALA A 85 -12.40 24.48 -0.53
N TRP A 86 -12.85 24.47 -1.77
CA TRP A 86 -12.05 23.97 -2.88
C TRP A 86 -11.03 25.04 -3.30
N GLY A 87 -9.86 25.05 -2.66
CA GLY A 87 -8.80 26.05 -2.87
C GLY A 87 -8.43 26.80 -1.59
N ILE A 88 -7.32 27.52 -1.63
CA ILE A 88 -6.86 28.41 -0.56
C ILE A 88 -6.91 29.82 -1.13
N GLU A 89 -7.94 30.59 -0.75
CA GLU A 89 -8.05 32.04 -1.01
C GLU A 89 -7.64 32.84 0.23
#